data_AF-L7M1P3-F1
#
_entry.id   AF-L7M1P3-F1
#
_cell.length_a   1.000
_cell.length_b   1.000
_cell.length_c   1.000
_cell.angle_alpha   90.00
_cell.angle_beta   90.00
_cell.angle_gamma   90.00
#
_symmetry.space_group_name_H-M   'P 1'
#
loop_
_entity.id
_entity.type
_entity.pdbx_description
1 polymer ?
#
loop_
_entity_poly.entity_id
_entity_poly.type
_entity_poly.pdbx_seq_one_letter_code
_entity_poly.pdbx_strand_id
1 'polypeptide(L)'
;MKLLLSQAILSAVALMVTAQIPVCPYHAHLTEELRNCQGPEISSNEAFNTLSEFSKRYEEYCAQKIAPHMSLSELHVHRCADKQFNRMFYKCWADMLSADYSLNSAGVSSTDLAIFKKSLDCQFHVLEIEA
;
A
#
# COMPACT_ATOMS: atom_id res chain seq x y z
N MET A 1 -38.60 -13.03 32.54
CA MET A 1 -37.73 -13.51 31.44
C MET A 1 -36.38 -12.84 31.58
N LYS A 2 -35.35 -13.61 31.95
CA LYS A 2 -33.95 -13.17 31.99
C LYS A 2 -33.34 -13.49 30.63
N LEU A 3 -32.99 -12.47 29.84
CA LEU A 3 -32.14 -12.63 28.66
C LEU A 3 -30.78 -12.01 29.03
N LEU A 4 -29.94 -12.85 29.63
CA LEU A 4 -28.50 -12.68 29.64
C LEU A 4 -28.03 -13.08 28.23
N LEU A 5 -27.86 -12.09 27.36
CA LEU A 5 -27.11 -12.28 26.11
C LEU A 5 -25.69 -11.82 26.39
N SER A 6 -24.86 -12.83 26.56
CA SER A 6 -23.46 -12.80 26.92
C SER A 6 -22.63 -11.96 25.96
N GLN A 7 -21.58 -11.42 26.55
CA GLN A 7 -20.50 -10.63 25.97
C GLN A 7 -19.78 -11.38 24.83
N ALA A 8 -19.53 -10.62 23.76
CA ALA A 8 -18.32 -10.56 22.93
C ALA A 8 -17.41 -11.80 22.81
N ILE A 9 -17.23 -12.27 21.57
CA ILE A 9 -15.93 -12.71 21.04
C ILE A 9 -15.83 -12.07 19.64
N LEU A 10 -15.23 -10.87 19.51
CA LEU A 10 -13.83 -10.71 19.08
C LEU A 10 -13.48 -11.59 17.87
N SER A 11 -13.95 -11.20 16.70
CA SER A 11 -13.19 -11.45 15.47
C SER A 11 -12.50 -10.14 15.11
N ALA A 12 -11.42 -9.85 15.84
CA ALA A 12 -10.43 -8.91 15.37
C ALA A 12 -9.85 -9.54 14.10
N VAL A 13 -10.41 -9.18 12.95
CA VAL A 13 -9.69 -9.28 11.69
C VAL A 13 -8.43 -8.46 11.95
N ALA A 14 -7.32 -9.16 12.23
CA ALA A 14 -6.02 -8.53 12.34
C ALA A 14 -5.87 -7.68 11.08
N LEU A 15 -5.90 -6.36 11.25
CA LEU A 15 -5.69 -5.40 10.17
C LEU A 15 -4.21 -5.51 9.77
N MET A 16 -3.86 -6.59 9.08
CA MET A 16 -2.63 -6.69 8.31
C MET A 16 -2.82 -5.89 7.02
N VAL A 17 -3.08 -4.59 7.16
CA VAL A 17 -3.30 -3.68 6.04
C VAL A 17 -2.03 -2.90 5.77
N THR A 18 -0.87 -3.56 5.70
CA THR A 18 0.29 -2.92 5.06
C THR A 18 -0.18 -2.33 3.73
N ALA A 19 0.19 -1.08 3.39
CA ALA A 19 -0.18 -0.43 2.13
C ALA A 19 -0.21 -1.44 0.98
N GLN A 20 -1.42 -1.94 0.69
CA GLN A 20 -1.61 -3.06 -0.22
C GLN A 20 -1.70 -2.41 -1.58
N ILE A 21 -0.65 -2.58 -2.37
CA ILE A 21 -0.67 -2.18 -3.76
C ILE A 21 -1.87 -2.90 -4.42
N PRO A 22 -2.83 -2.18 -5.02
CA PRO A 22 -3.96 -2.82 -5.69
C PRO A 22 -3.47 -3.74 -6.81
N VAL A 23 -3.66 -5.05 -6.63
CA VAL A 23 -3.12 -6.06 -7.56
C VAL A 23 -4.06 -6.23 -8.75
N CYS A 24 -3.52 -6.15 -9.96
CA CYS A 24 -4.30 -6.39 -11.18
C CYS A 24 -4.53 -7.89 -11.41
N PRO A 25 -5.63 -8.30 -12.09
CA PRO A 25 -5.97 -9.72 -12.29
C PRO A 25 -4.84 -10.56 -12.93
N TYR A 26 -4.05 -9.97 -13.83
CA TYR A 26 -2.91 -10.67 -14.45
C TYR A 26 -1.77 -10.97 -13.47
N HIS A 27 -1.72 -10.31 -12.30
CA HIS A 27 -0.80 -10.59 -11.20
C HIS A 27 -1.41 -11.49 -10.11
N ALA A 28 -2.59 -12.09 -10.33
CA ALA A 28 -3.21 -12.98 -9.35
C ALA A 28 -2.32 -14.16 -8.93
N HIS A 29 -1.44 -14.62 -9.83
CA HIS A 29 -0.47 -15.68 -9.54
C HIS A 29 0.63 -15.27 -8.54
N LEU A 30 0.78 -13.96 -8.26
CA LEU A 30 1.77 -13.41 -7.33
C LEU A 30 1.22 -13.19 -5.90
N THR A 31 -0.01 -13.65 -5.64
CA THR A 31 -0.71 -13.34 -4.37
C THR A 31 0.05 -13.82 -3.15
N GLU A 32 0.68 -14.99 -3.22
CA GLU A 32 1.44 -15.56 -2.10
C GLU A 32 2.74 -14.79 -1.85
N GLU A 33 3.46 -14.45 -2.90
CA GLU A 33 4.69 -13.64 -2.85
C GLU A 33 4.40 -12.24 -2.29
N LEU A 34 3.31 -11.61 -2.73
CA LEU A 34 2.88 -10.31 -2.21
C LEU A 34 2.48 -10.38 -0.73
N ARG A 35 1.83 -11.46 -0.29
CA ARG A 35 1.54 -11.68 1.13
C ARG A 35 2.82 -11.81 1.96
N ASN A 36 3.87 -12.41 1.41
CA ASN A 36 5.15 -12.55 2.09
C ASN A 36 5.89 -11.20 2.28
N CYS A 37 5.45 -10.13 1.63
CA CYS A 37 5.98 -8.78 1.82
C CYS A 37 5.40 -8.03 3.04
N GLN A 38 4.37 -8.56 3.71
CA GLN A 38 3.64 -7.84 4.77
C GLN A 38 4.48 -7.52 6.03
N GLY A 39 5.70 -8.05 6.15
CA GLY A 39 6.62 -7.66 7.23
C GLY A 39 6.06 -7.87 8.65
N PRO A 40 6.76 -7.40 9.69
CA PRO A 40 6.21 -7.34 11.04
C PRO A 40 5.16 -6.23 11.16
N GLU A 41 4.31 -6.33 12.19
CA GLU A 41 3.23 -5.37 12.45
C GLU A 41 3.77 -3.97 12.77
N ILE A 42 3.10 -2.94 12.25
CA ILE A 42 3.36 -1.54 12.59
C ILE A 42 2.91 -1.28 14.04
N SER A 43 3.74 -0.56 14.81
CA SER A 43 3.61 -0.46 16.27
C SER A 43 2.28 0.11 16.79
N SER A 44 1.54 0.85 15.97
CA SER A 44 0.27 1.48 16.36
C SER A 44 -0.63 1.82 15.17
N ASN A 45 -1.92 1.97 15.46
CA ASN A 45 -2.91 2.46 14.48
C ASN A 45 -2.61 3.89 13.99
N GLU A 46 -2.02 4.73 14.83
CA GLU A 46 -1.64 6.10 14.44
C GLU A 46 -0.53 6.08 13.40
N ALA A 47 0.57 5.38 13.68
CA ALA A 47 1.67 5.20 12.72
C ALA A 47 1.18 4.56 11.42
N PHE A 48 0.33 3.56 11.54
CA PHE A 48 -0.32 2.91 10.42
C PHE A 48 -1.11 3.89 9.54
N ASN A 49 -1.96 4.71 10.15
CA ASN A 49 -2.79 5.69 9.43
C ASN A 49 -1.92 6.74 8.74
N THR A 50 -0.90 7.27 9.42
CA THR A 50 0.04 8.22 8.84
C THR A 50 0.75 7.64 7.62
N LEU A 51 1.29 6.43 7.72
CA LEU A 51 1.97 5.77 6.59
C LEU A 51 1.01 5.48 5.43
N SER A 52 -0.24 5.13 5.73
CA SER A 52 -1.30 4.93 4.73
C SER A 52 -1.67 6.23 4.01
N GLU A 53 -1.69 7.37 4.70
CA GLU A 53 -1.92 8.68 4.08
C GLU A 53 -0.80 9.07 3.11
N PHE A 54 0.47 8.78 3.47
CA PHE A 54 1.60 8.97 2.56
C PHE A 54 1.48 8.10 1.31
N SER A 55 1.19 6.81 1.50
CA SER A 55 0.92 5.88 0.41
C SER A 55 -0.14 6.42 -0.57
N LYS A 56 -1.26 6.91 -0.04
CA LYS A 56 -2.34 7.50 -0.84
C LYS A 56 -1.90 8.77 -1.56
N ARG A 57 -1.14 9.66 -0.89
CA ARG A 57 -0.61 10.89 -1.51
C ARG A 57 0.30 10.57 -2.70
N TYR A 58 1.12 9.53 -2.59
CA TYR A 58 1.97 9.11 -3.71
C TYR A 58 1.14 8.57 -4.87
N GLU A 59 0.10 7.77 -4.59
CA GLU A 59 -0.84 7.30 -5.61
C GLU A 59 -1.52 8.47 -6.33
N GLU A 60 -2.03 9.46 -5.59
CA GLU A 60 -2.66 10.67 -6.14
C GLU A 60 -1.69 11.50 -6.98
N TYR A 61 -0.47 11.71 -6.50
CA TYR A 61 0.57 12.44 -7.23
C TYR A 61 0.90 11.73 -8.55
N CYS A 62 1.11 10.42 -8.53
CA CYS A 62 1.44 9.66 -9.73
C CYS A 62 0.26 9.56 -10.70
N ALA A 63 -0.98 9.50 -10.20
CA ALA A 63 -2.19 9.61 -11.02
C ALA A 63 -2.20 10.94 -11.78
N GLN A 64 -1.99 12.06 -11.08
CA GLN A 64 -1.95 13.39 -11.71
C GLN A 64 -0.78 13.53 -12.69
N LYS A 65 0.39 12.99 -12.36
CA LYS A 65 1.60 13.11 -13.18
C LYS A 65 1.51 12.31 -14.48
N ILE A 66 0.98 11.10 -14.43
CA ILE A 66 0.98 10.16 -15.56
C ILE A 66 -0.32 10.23 -16.35
N ALA A 67 -1.44 10.47 -15.68
CA ALA A 67 -2.78 10.52 -16.27
C ALA A 67 -3.63 11.66 -15.68
N PRO A 68 -3.25 12.93 -15.92
CA PRO A 68 -3.86 14.12 -15.31
C PRO A 68 -5.37 14.29 -15.57
N HIS A 69 -5.92 13.59 -16.56
CA HIS A 69 -7.32 13.67 -16.97
C HIS A 69 -8.13 12.42 -16.66
N MET A 70 -7.54 11.39 -16.03
CA MET A 70 -8.26 10.19 -15.62
C MET A 70 -8.77 10.33 -14.18
N SER A 71 -10.00 9.87 -13.96
CA SER A 71 -10.50 9.58 -12.61
C SER A 71 -9.75 8.40 -12.00
N LEU A 72 -9.81 8.26 -10.67
CA LEU A 72 -9.21 7.11 -9.96
C LEU A 72 -9.77 5.76 -10.43
N SER A 73 -11.06 5.70 -10.78
CA SER A 73 -11.68 4.48 -11.32
C SER A 73 -11.13 4.12 -12.70
N GLU A 74 -10.95 5.11 -13.58
CA GLU A 74 -10.36 4.90 -14.91
C GLU A 74 -8.90 4.50 -14.80
N LEU A 75 -8.17 5.12 -13.87
CA LEU A 75 -6.79 4.82 -13.58
C LEU A 75 -6.58 3.35 -13.20
N HIS A 76 -7.44 2.80 -12.32
CA HIS A 76 -7.35 1.40 -11.93
C HIS A 76 -7.60 0.45 -13.12
N VAL A 77 -8.65 0.72 -13.91
CA VAL A 77 -8.96 -0.05 -15.12
C VAL A 77 -7.79 0.00 -16.10
N HIS A 78 -7.19 1.17 -16.33
CA HIS A 78 -6.05 1.33 -17.22
C HIS A 78 -4.79 0.63 -16.70
N ARG A 79 -4.46 0.75 -15.40
CA ARG A 79 -3.37 -0.02 -14.77
C ARG A 79 -3.55 -1.53 -14.95
N CYS A 80 -4.79 -2.01 -14.94
CA CYS A 80 -5.06 -3.43 -15.09
C CYS A 80 -5.26 -3.89 -16.54
N ALA A 81 -5.41 -2.97 -17.50
CA ALA A 81 -5.47 -3.27 -18.93
C ALA A 81 -4.09 -3.21 -19.60
N ASP A 82 -3.17 -2.37 -19.11
CA ASP A 82 -1.85 -2.16 -19.70
C ASP A 82 -0.71 -2.38 -18.69
N LYS A 83 0.07 -3.45 -18.90
CA LYS A 83 1.23 -3.81 -18.05
C LYS A 83 2.29 -2.72 -18.04
N GLN A 84 2.54 -2.04 -19.16
CA GLN A 84 3.55 -0.98 -19.24
C GLN A 84 3.08 0.27 -18.48
N PHE A 85 1.82 0.65 -18.66
CA PHE A 85 1.23 1.74 -17.88
C PHE A 85 1.30 1.47 -16.37
N ASN A 86 1.00 0.24 -15.96
CA ASN A 86 1.09 -0.17 -14.56
C ASN A 86 2.52 -0.08 -14.00
N ARG A 87 3.52 -0.54 -14.77
CA ARG A 87 4.93 -0.42 -14.41
C ARG A 87 5.36 1.04 -14.27
N MET A 88 5.00 1.90 -15.23
CA MET A 88 5.27 3.34 -15.15
C MET A 88 4.63 3.98 -13.91
N PHE A 89 3.39 3.59 -13.60
CA PHE A 89 2.67 4.08 -12.43
C PHE A 89 3.40 3.77 -11.13
N TYR A 90 3.75 2.50 -10.92
CA TYR A 90 4.44 2.12 -9.71
C TYR A 90 5.89 2.57 -9.66
N LYS A 91 6.56 2.76 -10.80
CA LYS A 91 7.87 3.40 -10.85
C LYS A 91 7.81 4.82 -10.30
N CYS A 92 6.82 5.62 -10.73
CA CYS A 92 6.60 6.94 -10.15
C CYS A 92 6.36 6.87 -8.63
N TRP A 93 5.59 5.89 -8.17
CA TRP A 93 5.30 5.73 -6.75
C TRP A 93 6.58 5.35 -5.97
N ALA A 94 7.40 4.43 -6.49
CA ALA A 94 8.69 4.08 -5.91
C ALA A 94 9.65 5.29 -5.84
N ASP A 95 9.69 6.12 -6.89
CA ASP A 95 10.47 7.36 -6.90
C ASP A 95 10.02 8.30 -5.77
N MET A 96 8.71 8.47 -5.58
CA MET A 96 8.16 9.29 -4.49
C MET A 96 8.54 8.75 -3.11
N LEU A 97 8.47 7.43 -2.90
CA LEU A 97 8.86 6.80 -1.64
C LEU A 97 10.35 7.06 -1.32
N SER A 98 11.20 7.08 -2.34
CA SER A 98 12.64 7.31 -2.19
C SER A 98 12.98 8.78 -1.90
N ALA A 99 12.20 9.71 -2.47
CA ALA A 99 12.50 11.15 -2.47
C ALA A 99 11.73 11.97 -1.43
N ASP A 100 10.61 11.47 -0.89
CA ASP A 100 9.80 12.23 0.06
C ASP A 100 10.46 12.31 1.44
N TYR A 101 11.19 13.40 1.66
CA TYR A 101 11.81 13.71 2.95
C TYR A 101 10.79 13.94 4.07
N SER A 102 9.56 14.35 3.75
CA SER A 102 8.53 14.62 4.75
C SER A 102 8.04 13.35 5.46
N LEU A 103 8.19 12.19 4.79
CA LEU A 103 7.96 10.87 5.39
C LEU A 103 8.89 10.62 6.59
N ASN A 104 10.15 11.06 6.51
CA ASN A 104 11.12 10.89 7.60
C ASN A 104 10.83 11.80 8.80
N SER A 105 10.06 12.88 8.60
CA SER A 105 9.65 13.83 9.65
C SER A 105 8.20 13.64 10.12
N ALA A 106 7.52 12.56 9.70
CA ALA A 106 6.10 12.33 9.92
C ALA A 106 5.70 11.96 11.37
N GLY A 107 6.63 12.03 12.33
CA GLY A 107 6.38 11.63 13.72
C GLY A 107 6.27 10.12 13.93
N VAL A 108 6.48 9.31 12.88
CA VAL A 108 6.51 7.85 12.94
C VAL A 108 7.87 7.35 13.41
N SER A 109 7.91 6.25 14.15
CA SER A 109 9.16 5.65 14.63
C SER A 109 10.04 5.21 13.44
N SER A 110 11.37 5.25 13.62
CA SER A 110 12.30 4.78 12.59
C SER A 110 12.13 3.30 12.26
N THR A 111 11.70 2.49 13.24
CA THR A 111 11.38 1.08 13.07
C THR A 111 10.16 0.88 12.16
N ASP A 112 9.04 1.55 12.45
CA ASP A 112 7.82 1.44 11.64
C ASP A 112 8.04 1.94 10.21
N LEU A 113 8.81 3.03 10.08
CA LEU A 113 9.18 3.57 8.77
C LEU A 113 10.04 2.57 7.97
N ALA A 114 10.99 1.90 8.63
CA ALA A 114 11.82 0.88 7.99
C ALA A 114 10.99 -0.35 7.57
N ILE A 115 10.04 -0.77 8.40
CA ILE A 115 9.08 -1.85 8.07
C ILE A 115 8.30 -1.47 6.81
N PHE A 116 7.69 -0.28 6.82
CA PHE A 116 6.89 0.22 5.70
C PHE A 116 7.68 0.28 4.39
N LYS A 117 8.87 0.89 4.41
CA LYS A 117 9.74 0.99 3.22
C LYS A 117 10.13 -0.39 2.70
N LYS A 118 10.50 -1.31 3.60
CA LYS A 118 10.88 -2.68 3.22
C LYS A 118 9.70 -3.47 2.63
N SER A 119 8.50 -3.30 3.17
CA SER A 119 7.30 -3.94 2.64
C SER A 119 6.95 -3.44 1.23
N LEU A 120 7.07 -2.14 0.98
CA LEU A 120 6.84 -1.59 -0.37
C LEU A 120 7.92 -2.00 -1.36
N ASP A 121 9.20 -1.96 -0.96
CA ASP A 121 10.33 -2.41 -1.79
C ASP A 121 10.17 -3.87 -2.22
N CYS A 122 9.78 -4.75 -1.28
CA CYS A 122 9.45 -6.14 -1.57
C CYS A 122 8.30 -6.26 -2.58
N GLN A 123 7.20 -5.53 -2.39
CA GLN A 123 6.07 -5.58 -3.33
C GLN A 123 6.47 -5.07 -4.72
N PHE A 124 7.27 -4.00 -4.79
CA PHE A 124 7.76 -3.47 -6.06
C PHE A 124 8.63 -4.48 -6.81
N HIS A 125 9.50 -5.20 -6.08
CA HIS A 125 10.30 -6.27 -6.65
C HIS A 125 9.45 -7.43 -7.19
N VAL A 126 8.48 -7.91 -6.40
CA VAL A 126 7.56 -9.00 -6.82
C VAL A 126 6.76 -8.62 -8.08
N LEU A 127 6.39 -7.35 -8.21
CA LEU A 127 5.65 -6.81 -9.35
C LEU A 127 6.54 -6.45 -10.56
N GLU A 128 7.84 -6.78 -10.50
CA GLU A 128 8.83 -6.50 -11.56
C GLU A 128 8.90 -4.99 -11.91
N ILE A 129 8.84 -4.13 -10.91
CA ILE A 129 9.00 -2.68 -11.08
C ILE A 129 10.48 -2.37 -10.92
N GLU A 130 11.14 -2.11 -12.05
CA GLU A 130 12.57 -1.73 -12.07
C GLU A 130 12.72 -0.25 -11.72
N ALA A 131 13.48 0.04 -10.65
CA ALA A 131 13.92 1.39 -10.26
C ALA A 131 14.99 1.93 -11.21
#